data_AF-A0A1Z4BW89-F1
#
_entry.id   AF-A0A1Z4BW89-F1
#
_cell.length_a   1.000
_cell.length_b   1.000
_cell.length_c   1.000
_cell.angle_alpha   90.00
_cell.angle_beta   90.00
_cell.angle_gamma   90.00
#
_symmetry.space_group_name_H-M   'P 1'
#
loop_
_entity.id
_entity.type
_entity.pdbx_description
1 polymer ?
#
loop_
_entity_poly.entity_id
_entity_poly.type
_entity_poly.pdbx_seq_one_letter_code
_entity_poly.pdbx_strand_id
1 'polypeptide(L)' 'MSVIDYKTEQEIYKTGIDMLYQGLGASGFIRFIQQFNQGHGNYAEDRQQWQQPYSVDAILLEMKNETLP' A
#
# COMPACT_ATOMS: atom_id res chain seq x y z
N MET A 1 -45.54 0.03 8.49
CA MET A 1 -44.59 0.84 7.69
C MET A 1 -43.20 0.29 7.96
N SER A 2 -42.48 -0.21 6.95
CA SER A 2 -41.07 -0.54 7.12
C SER A 2 -40.28 0.76 7.08
N VAL A 3 -39.61 1.11 8.18
CA VAL A 3 -38.68 2.24 8.22
C VAL A 3 -37.46 1.79 7.42
N ILE A 4 -37.18 2.45 6.29
CA ILE A 4 -35.97 2.16 5.52
C ILE A 4 -34.80 2.77 6.30
N ASP A 5 -33.94 1.91 6.85
CA ASP A 5 -32.67 2.30 7.46
C ASP A 5 -31.71 2.73 6.36
N TYR A 6 -31.64 4.04 6.10
CA TYR A 6 -30.77 4.59 5.08
C TYR A 6 -29.37 4.78 5.65
N LYS A 7 -28.47 3.85 5.34
CA LYS A 7 -27.07 3.95 5.74
C LYS A 7 -26.36 5.04 4.96
N THR A 8 -25.54 5.82 5.65
CA THR A 8 -24.59 6.74 5.03
C THR A 8 -23.55 5.97 4.22
N GLU A 9 -22.91 6.64 3.27
CA GLU A 9 -21.82 6.06 2.49
C GLU A 9 -20.69 5.53 3.39
N GLN A 10 -20.40 6.23 4.49
CA GLN A 10 -19.39 5.82 5.47
C GLN A 10 -19.78 4.52 6.20
N GLU A 11 -21.05 4.35 6.56
CA GLU A 11 -21.53 3.12 7.21
C GLU A 11 -21.51 1.93 6.25
N ILE A 12 -21.87 2.14 4.98
CA ILE A 12 -21.77 1.13 3.93
C ILE A 12 -20.30 0.75 3.72
N TYR A 13 -19.41 1.75 3.61
CA TYR A 13 -17.98 1.53 3.46
C TYR A 13 -17.41 0.70 4.62
N LYS A 14 -17.71 1.10 5.87
CA LYS A 14 -17.25 0.38 7.06
C LYS A 14 -17.75 -1.07 7.07
N THR A 15 -19.02 -1.28 6.74
CA THR A 15 -19.61 -2.62 6.67
C THR A 15 -18.89 -3.50 5.64
N GLY A 16 -18.59 -2.93 4.47
CA GLY A 16 -17.85 -3.62 3.41
C GLY A 16 -16.42 -4.00 3.84
N ILE A 17 -15.70 -3.09 4.48
CA ILE A 17 -14.35 -3.35 5.02
C ILE A 17 -14.37 -4.47 6.06
N ASP A 18 -15.32 -4.43 6.99
CA ASP A 18 -15.43 -5.43 8.06
C ASP A 18 -15.73 -6.83 7.47
N MET A 19 -16.60 -6.92 6.45
CA MET A 19 -16.87 -8.18 5.74
C MET A 19 -15.67 -8.71 4.95
N LEU A 20 -14.94 -7.83 4.25
CA LEU A 20 -13.76 -8.21 3.49
C LEU A 20 -12.66 -8.76 4.40
N TYR A 21 -12.45 -8.14 5.57
CA TYR A 21 -11.48 -8.63 6.55
C TYR A 21 -11.88 -10.01 7.09
N GLN A 22 -13.16 -10.22 7.42
CA GLN A 22 -13.66 -11.51 7.90
C GLN A 22 -13.49 -12.62 6.86
N GLY A 23 -13.74 -12.33 5.58
CA GLY A 23 -13.67 -13.32 4.51
C GLY A 23 -12.25 -13.67 4.05
N LEU A 24 -11.34 -12.70 4.06
CA LEU A 24 -9.98 -12.85 3.51
C LEU A 24 -8.89 -13.07 4.57
N GLY A 25 -9.20 -12.77 5.83
CA GLY A 25 -8.19 -12.65 6.89
C GLY A 25 -7.22 -11.49 6.65
N ALA A 26 -6.33 -11.24 7.60
CA ALA A 26 -5.46 -10.06 7.59
C ALA A 26 -4.57 -9.95 6.33
N SER A 27 -3.94 -11.05 5.91
CA SER A 27 -3.02 -11.06 4.77
C SER A 27 -3.74 -10.86 3.43
N GLY A 28 -4.87 -11.53 3.24
CA GLY A 28 -5.70 -11.39 2.03
C GLY A 28 -6.33 -10.00 1.94
N PHE A 29 -6.79 -9.47 3.06
CA PHE A 29 -7.36 -8.12 3.14
C PHE A 29 -6.35 -7.03 2.76
N ILE A 30 -5.13 -7.07 3.30
CA ILE A 30 -4.08 -6.09 2.96
C ILE A 30 -3.79 -6.08 1.45
N ARG A 31 -3.65 -7.28 0.84
CA ARG A 31 -3.41 -7.40 -0.60
C ARG A 31 -4.58 -6.88 -1.43
N PHE A 32 -5.80 -7.17 -1.01
CA PHE A 32 -7.01 -6.65 -1.65
C PHE A 32 -7.01 -5.11 -1.65
N ILE A 33 -6.77 -4.47 -0.50
CA ILE A 33 -6.68 -3.01 -0.43
C ILE A 33 -5.57 -2.49 -1.34
N GLN A 34 -4.39 -3.10 -1.35
CA GLN A 34 -3.28 -2.67 -2.23
C GLN A 34 -3.59 -2.79 -3.73
N GLN A 35 -4.41 -3.76 -4.13
CA GLN A 35 -4.79 -3.95 -5.53
C GLN A 35 -5.81 -2.90 -6.01
N PHE A 36 -6.78 -2.56 -5.15
CA PHE A 36 -7.90 -1.70 -5.52
C PHE A 36 -7.71 -0.23 -5.11
N ASN A 37 -6.80 0.04 -4.19
CA ASN A 37 -6.42 1.38 -3.81
C ASN A 37 -5.16 1.73 -4.62
N GLN A 38 -5.32 2.54 -5.67
CA GLN A 38 -4.16 3.05 -6.39
C GLN A 38 -3.33 3.85 -5.39
N GLY A 39 -2.09 3.39 -5.15
CA GLY A 39 -1.11 4.20 -4.42
C GLY A 39 -0.99 5.56 -5.09
N HIS A 40 -0.80 6.60 -4.29
CA HIS A 40 -0.53 7.94 -4.80
C HIS A 40 0.99 8.10 -4.93
N GLY A 41 1.43 8.86 -5.93
CA GLY A 41 2.84 9.14 -6.19
C GLY A 41 3.28 8.71 -7.57
N ASN A 42 4.33 9.34 -8.07
CA ASN A 42 4.92 9.01 -9.36
C ASN A 42 6.23 8.28 -9.11
N TYR A 43 6.14 6.97 -8.88
CA TYR A 43 7.32 6.16 -8.61
C TYR A 43 8.39 6.26 -9.71
N ALA A 44 8.02 6.55 -10.96
CA ALA A 44 8.99 6.74 -12.03
C ALA A 44 9.81 8.03 -11.83
N GLU A 45 9.16 9.13 -11.43
CA GLU A 45 9.83 10.38 -11.08
C GLU A 45 10.59 10.29 -9.76
N ASP A 46 9.97 9.73 -8.71
CA ASP A 46 10.57 9.59 -7.38
C ASP A 46 11.82 8.70 -7.44
N ARG A 47 11.77 7.61 -8.22
CA ARG A 47 12.93 6.74 -8.47
C ARG A 47 14.09 7.51 -9.11
N GLN A 48 13.82 8.36 -10.10
CA GLN A 48 14.89 9.14 -10.73
C GLN A 48 15.60 10.06 -9.72
N GLN A 49 14.88 10.63 -8.76
CA GLN A 49 15.51 11.54 -7.79
C GLN A 49 16.49 10.81 -6.86
N TRP A 50 16.15 9.62 -6.38
CA TRP A 50 16.96 8.94 -5.35
C TRP A 50 17.94 7.91 -5.90
N GLN A 51 17.70 7.39 -7.11
CA GLN A 51 18.53 6.33 -7.70
C GLN A 51 19.70 6.87 -8.54
N GLN A 52 19.62 8.09 -9.07
CA GLN A 52 20.70 8.73 -9.83
C GLN A 52 22.09 8.73 -9.15
N PRO A 53 22.21 8.94 -7.82
CA PRO A 53 23.53 8.93 -7.19
C PRO A 53 24.17 7.53 -7.06
N TYR A 54 23.43 6.45 -7.28
CA TYR A 54 23.92 5.09 -7.05
C TYR A 54 24.27 4.38 -8.36
N SER A 55 25.51 3.90 -8.47
CA SER A 55 25.91 2.90 -9.46
C SER A 55 25.94 1.50 -8.83
N VAL A 56 25.88 0.45 -9.66
CA VAL A 56 26.04 -0.93 -9.19
C VAL A 56 27.37 -1.11 -8.46
N ASP A 57 28.45 -0.51 -8.98
CA ASP A 57 29.76 -0.58 -8.35
C ASP A 57 29.80 0.14 -6.99
N ALA A 58 29.13 1.28 -6.86
CA ALA A 58 29.02 2.00 -5.58
C ALA A 58 28.28 1.16 -4.53
N ILE A 59 27.18 0.53 -4.91
CA ILE A 59 26.42 -0.37 -4.03
C ILE A 59 27.27 -1.58 -3.61
N LEU A 60 27.97 -2.20 -4.56
CA LEU A 60 28.86 -3.33 -4.27
C LEU A 60 30.02 -2.94 -3.34
N LEU A 61 30.52 -1.71 -3.44
CA LEU A 61 31.54 -1.18 -2.56
C LEU A 61 31.00 -0.95 -1.14
N GLU A 62 29.81 -0.35 -1.00
CA GLU A 62 29.14 -0.18 0.30
C GLU A 62 28.88 -1.52 0.99
N MET A 63 28.37 -2.52 0.28
CA MET A 63 28.12 -3.85 0.82
C MET A 63 29.40 -4.55 1.33
N LYS A 64 30.54 -4.33 0.65
CA LYS A 64 31.83 -4.90 1.04
C LYS A 64 32.47 -4.18 2.23
N ASN A 65 32.15 -2.91 2.42
CA ASN A 65 32.77 -2.07 3.43
C ASN A 65 32.11 -2.19 4.82
N GLU A 66 31.05 -3.00 4.97
CA GLU A 66 30.29 -3.23 6.23
C GLU A 66 29.84 -1.94 6.98
N THR A 67 29.98 -0.77 6.38
CA THR A 67 29.43 0.47 6.92
C THR A 67 28.01 0.62 6.42
N LEU A 68 27.10 -0.04 7.15
CA LEU A 68 25.71 0.40 7.21
C LEU A 68 25.69 1.81 7.81
N PRO A 69 25.00 2.79 7.19
CA PRO A 69 24.60 4.00 7.91
C PRO A 69 23.66 3.68 9.09
#